data_AF-A0AA41MZW7-F1
#
_entry.id   AF-A0AA41MZW7-F1
#
_cell.length_a   1.000
_cell.length_b   1.000
_cell.length_c   1.000
_cell.angle_alpha   90.00
_cell.angle_beta   90.00
_cell.angle_gamma   90.00
#
_symmetry.space_group_name_H-M   'P 1'
#
loop_
_entity.id
_entity.type
_entity.pdbx_description
1 polymer ?
#
loop_
_entity_poly.entity_id
_entity_poly.type
_entity_poly.pdbx_seq_one_letter_code
_entity_poly.pdbx_strand_id
1 'polypeptide(L)'
;MPKEKKIKGKGSPGPCCGQEAGSQEGENPLYKTKPKNLGIRQDIQPKRDITCFVKCPHYIRLQQQRALLYKQLKVPPMINQFAQSLDCQTATQLLKLAHKYRPETTEEAALLTRVEN
;
A
#
# COMPACT_ATOMS: atom_id res chain seq x y z
N MET A 1 -17.22 26.59 46.04
CA MET A 1 -18.21 26.03 45.08
C MET A 1 -17.45 25.64 43.82
N PRO A 2 -17.56 24.39 43.34
CA PRO A 2 -18.58 24.12 42.34
C PRO A 2 -19.27 22.75 42.48
N LYS A 3 -20.49 22.68 41.95
CA LYS A 3 -21.42 21.55 42.02
C LYS A 3 -21.10 20.46 41.00
N GLU A 4 -21.49 19.26 41.37
CA GLU A 4 -21.41 18.01 40.61
C GLU A 4 -22.54 17.86 39.54
N LYS A 5 -22.27 16.94 38.58
CA LYS A 5 -23.16 16.03 37.82
C LYS A 5 -23.93 16.46 36.53
N LYS A 6 -23.42 15.87 35.43
CA LYS A 6 -24.00 14.77 34.60
C LYS A 6 -24.82 15.09 33.31
N ILE A 7 -24.17 14.79 32.17
CA ILE A 7 -24.59 14.06 30.93
C ILE A 7 -25.89 14.48 30.21
N LYS A 8 -25.80 14.81 28.91
CA LYS A 8 -26.31 14.02 27.75
C LYS A 8 -25.96 14.68 26.41
N GLY A 9 -25.65 13.88 25.39
CA GLY A 9 -24.88 14.27 24.21
C GLY A 9 -25.62 14.94 23.04
N LYS A 10 -24.81 15.31 22.04
CA LYS A 10 -25.07 15.61 20.61
C LYS A 10 -23.70 16.09 20.07
N GLY A 11 -22.95 15.34 19.26
CA GLY A 11 -23.13 15.13 17.82
C GLY A 11 -21.81 15.53 17.13
N SER A 12 -21.33 14.73 16.18
CA SER A 12 -20.01 14.80 15.53
C SER A 12 -19.69 16.15 14.84
N PRO A 13 -18.39 16.52 14.69
CA PRO A 13 -17.99 17.67 13.88
C PRO A 13 -18.31 17.39 12.41
N GLY A 14 -19.01 18.33 11.77
CA GLY A 14 -19.39 18.23 10.36
C GLY A 14 -18.16 18.28 9.43
N PRO A 15 -18.25 17.71 8.22
CA PRO A 15 -17.20 17.81 7.24
C PRO A 15 -17.26 19.19 6.57
N CYS A 16 -16.30 20.04 6.91
CA CYS A 16 -15.83 21.08 6.01
C CYS A 16 -15.12 20.42 4.82
N CYS A 17 -15.88 20.06 3.78
CA CYS A 17 -15.37 20.02 2.42
C CYS A 17 -16.19 21.02 1.62
N GLY A 18 -15.52 22.09 1.18
CA GLY A 18 -16.12 23.19 0.45
C GLY A 18 -16.93 22.67 -0.73
N GLN A 19 -18.22 22.99 -0.73
CA GLN A 19 -18.99 23.01 -1.96
C GLN A 19 -18.51 24.26 -2.70
N GLU A 20 -17.64 24.08 -3.70
CA GLU A 20 -17.52 25.09 -4.72
C GLU A 20 -18.87 25.14 -5.43
N ALA A 21 -19.60 26.23 -5.19
CA ALA A 21 -20.80 26.57 -5.89
C ALA A 21 -20.42 26.81 -7.36
N GLY A 22 -20.64 25.80 -8.19
CA GLY A 22 -20.64 25.97 -9.63
C GLY A 22 -21.79 26.92 -9.99
N SER A 23 -21.44 28.10 -10.49
CA SER A 23 -22.36 29.05 -11.12
C SER A 23 -23.35 28.31 -12.03
N GLN A 24 -24.64 28.56 -11.84
CA GLN A 24 -25.66 28.15 -12.82
C GLN A 24 -25.53 29.08 -14.04
N GLU A 25 -24.60 28.76 -14.95
CA GLU A 25 -24.72 29.20 -16.34
C GLU A 25 -25.98 28.55 -16.92
N GLY A 26 -26.82 29.36 -17.56
CA GLY A 26 -28.13 28.96 -18.04
C GLY A 26 -28.08 27.65 -18.83
N GLU A 27 -28.74 26.62 -18.31
CA GLU A 27 -28.78 25.30 -18.94
C GLU A 27 -29.42 25.45 -20.33
N ASN A 28 -28.61 25.20 -21.37
CA ASN A 28 -29.10 25.12 -22.73
C ASN A 28 -30.20 24.03 -22.80
N PRO A 29 -31.45 24.35 -23.19
CA PRO A 29 -32.59 23.42 -23.14
C PRO A 29 -32.46 22.21 -24.07
N LEU A 30 -31.44 22.22 -24.95
CA LEU A 30 -31.09 21.12 -25.84
C LEU A 30 -30.38 19.96 -25.11
N TYR A 31 -29.71 20.21 -23.99
CA TYR A 31 -28.98 19.18 -23.25
C TYR A 31 -29.76 18.76 -22.01
N LYS A 32 -30.01 17.44 -21.86
CA LYS A 32 -30.68 16.85 -20.69
C LYS A 32 -29.76 15.82 -20.04
N THR A 33 -29.67 15.83 -18.71
CA THR A 33 -28.99 14.79 -17.94
C THR A 33 -29.72 13.46 -18.08
N LYS A 34 -29.02 12.42 -18.54
CA LYS A 34 -29.55 11.04 -18.66
C LYS A 34 -28.69 10.09 -17.81
N PRO A 35 -28.98 9.95 -16.50
CA PRO A 35 -28.26 9.01 -15.66
C PRO A 35 -28.56 7.57 -16.10
N LYS A 36 -27.53 6.73 -16.12
CA LYS A 36 -27.67 5.29 -16.38
C LYS A 36 -27.92 4.55 -15.07
N ASN A 37 -28.82 3.58 -15.12
CA ASN A 37 -29.16 2.72 -14.00
C ASN A 37 -28.25 1.49 -14.02
N LEU A 38 -27.22 1.44 -13.17
CA LEU A 38 -26.17 0.41 -13.17
C LEU A 38 -26.47 -0.79 -12.24
N GLY A 39 -27.73 -0.94 -11.81
CA GLY A 39 -28.16 -2.05 -10.97
C GLY A 39 -28.20 -3.38 -11.72
N ILE A 40 -28.44 -4.46 -10.97
CA ILE A 40 -28.59 -5.80 -11.54
C ILE A 40 -29.78 -5.79 -12.52
N ARG A 41 -29.58 -6.30 -13.73
CA ARG A 41 -30.61 -6.39 -14.80
C ARG A 41 -31.11 -5.03 -15.34
N GLN A 42 -30.30 -3.98 -15.21
CA GLN A 42 -30.58 -2.66 -15.79
C GLN A 42 -29.60 -2.38 -16.94
N ASP A 43 -29.00 -1.19 -17.01
CA ASP A 43 -28.04 -0.82 -18.05
C ASP A 43 -26.73 -1.62 -17.93
N ILE A 44 -25.93 -1.62 -19.02
CA ILE A 44 -24.64 -2.32 -19.07
C ILE A 44 -23.70 -1.80 -17.98
N GLN A 45 -23.11 -2.72 -17.21
CA GLN A 45 -22.14 -2.38 -16.18
C GLN A 45 -20.91 -1.67 -16.79
N PRO A 46 -20.38 -0.64 -16.11
CA PRO A 46 -19.15 0.01 -16.55
C PRO A 46 -17.96 -0.94 -16.44
N LYS A 47 -16.88 -0.63 -17.16
CA LYS A 47 -15.60 -1.29 -16.94
C LYS A 47 -15.11 -0.95 -15.54
N ARG A 48 -14.97 -1.96 -14.68
CA ARG A 48 -14.45 -1.86 -13.32
C ARG A 48 -13.09 -2.55 -13.22
N ASP A 49 -12.36 -2.26 -12.16
CA ASP A 49 -11.14 -3.01 -11.88
C ASP A 49 -11.49 -4.49 -11.64
N ILE A 50 -10.86 -5.37 -12.41
CA ILE A 50 -11.03 -6.83 -12.36
C ILE A 50 -9.75 -7.52 -11.89
N THR A 51 -8.73 -6.79 -11.43
CA THR A 51 -7.44 -7.33 -10.98
C THR A 51 -7.57 -8.54 -10.05
N CYS A 52 -8.49 -8.52 -9.08
CA CYS A 52 -8.73 -9.64 -8.16
C CYS A 52 -9.42 -10.85 -8.80
N PHE A 53 -10.18 -10.66 -9.88
CA PHE A 53 -10.98 -11.70 -10.53
C PHE A 53 -10.32 -12.26 -11.81
N VAL A 54 -9.24 -11.65 -12.26
CA VAL A 54 -8.44 -12.17 -13.36
C VAL A 54 -7.78 -13.48 -12.94
N LYS A 55 -7.85 -14.48 -13.82
CA LYS A 55 -7.06 -15.70 -13.68
C LYS A 55 -5.57 -15.35 -13.84
N CYS A 56 -4.86 -15.20 -12.73
CA CYS A 56 -3.44 -14.86 -12.76
C CYS A 56 -2.61 -15.93 -13.48
N PRO A 57 -1.47 -15.54 -14.10
CA PRO A 57 -0.47 -16.46 -14.62
C PRO A 57 -0.09 -17.57 -13.64
N HIS A 58 0.34 -18.72 -14.16
CA HIS A 58 0.61 -19.90 -13.33
C HIS A 58 1.66 -19.66 -12.25
N TYR A 59 2.76 -18.98 -12.57
CA TYR A 59 3.84 -18.72 -11.63
C TYR A 59 3.42 -17.82 -10.45
N ILE A 60 2.54 -16.84 -10.68
CA ILE A 60 2.02 -15.96 -9.61
C ILE A 60 1.17 -16.77 -8.63
N ARG A 61 0.28 -17.63 -9.16
CA ARG A 61 -0.56 -18.50 -8.34
C ARG A 61 0.29 -19.43 -7.46
N LEU A 62 1.33 -20.02 -8.02
CA LEU A 62 2.25 -20.89 -7.29
C LEU A 62 2.98 -20.14 -6.17
N GLN A 63 3.48 -18.93 -6.45
CA GLN A 63 4.14 -18.08 -5.44
C GLN A 63 3.19 -17.69 -4.30
N GLN A 64 1.95 -17.30 -4.62
CA GLN A 64 0.92 -16.97 -3.63
C GLN A 64 0.52 -18.17 -2.77
N GLN A 65 0.29 -19.33 -3.40
CA GLN A 65 -0.01 -20.58 -2.70
C GLN A 65 1.12 -20.99 -1.75
N ARG A 66 2.37 -20.87 -2.20
CA ARG A 66 3.54 -21.11 -1.35
C ARG A 66 3.58 -20.16 -0.15
N ALA A 67 3.35 -18.87 -0.36
CA ALA A 67 3.30 -17.89 0.73
C ALA A 67 2.16 -18.16 1.71
N LEU A 68 0.99 -18.59 1.22
CA LEU A 68 -0.14 -18.99 2.05
C LEU A 68 0.18 -20.24 2.87
N LEU A 69 0.85 -21.22 2.26
CA LEU A 69 1.24 -22.47 2.93
C LEU A 69 2.19 -22.22 4.12
N TYR A 70 3.19 -21.35 3.94
CA TYR A 70 4.11 -20.97 5.02
C TYR A 70 3.41 -20.30 6.21
N LYS A 71 2.29 -19.61 5.98
CA LYS A 71 1.51 -18.97 7.05
C LYS A 71 0.58 -19.94 7.77
N GLN A 72 0.00 -20.88 7.04
CA GLN A 72 -1.02 -21.80 7.55
C GLN A 72 -0.41 -23.02 8.26
N LEU A 73 0.72 -23.51 7.76
CA LEU A 73 1.40 -24.64 8.38
C LEU A 73 2.27 -24.18 9.55
N LYS A 74 2.46 -25.08 10.51
CA LYS A 74 3.39 -24.88 11.61
C LYS A 74 4.82 -25.01 11.10
N VAL A 75 5.48 -23.88 10.91
CA VAL A 75 6.89 -23.82 10.51
C VAL A 75 7.78 -24.08 11.75
N PRO A 76 8.76 -25.00 11.68
CA PRO A 76 9.71 -25.23 12.76
C PRO A 76 10.45 -23.95 13.19
N PRO A 77 10.77 -23.76 14.48
CA PRO A 77 11.38 -22.53 14.99
C PRO A 77 12.74 -22.22 14.35
N MET A 78 13.52 -23.26 14.00
CA MET A 78 14.80 -23.12 13.28
C MET A 78 14.64 -22.43 11.92
N ILE A 79 13.48 -22.55 11.29
CA ILE A 79 13.19 -21.88 10.01
C ILE A 79 12.51 -20.53 10.28
N ASN A 80 11.63 -20.47 11.28
CA ASN A 80 10.88 -19.27 11.60
C ASN A 80 11.73 -18.12 12.17
N GLN A 81 12.92 -18.40 12.70
CA GLN A 81 13.86 -17.35 13.15
C GLN A 81 14.19 -16.33 12.05
N PHE A 82 14.20 -16.75 10.77
CA PHE A 82 14.48 -15.86 9.65
C PHE A 82 13.29 -14.98 9.25
N ALA A 83 12.08 -15.33 9.69
CA ALA A 83 10.91 -14.46 9.50
C ALA A 83 10.91 -13.28 10.50
N GLN A 84 11.64 -13.40 11.61
CA GLN A 84 11.82 -12.34 12.59
C GLN A 84 13.09 -11.55 12.28
N SER A 85 12.92 -10.34 11.73
CA SER A 85 14.02 -9.46 11.35
C SER A 85 14.33 -8.40 12.41
N LEU A 86 15.51 -7.78 12.31
CA LEU A 86 15.84 -6.55 13.05
C LEU A 86 14.90 -5.40 12.67
N ASP A 87 14.76 -4.43 13.57
CA ASP A 87 13.99 -3.22 13.31
C ASP A 87 14.68 -2.31 12.28
N CYS A 88 13.89 -1.43 11.66
CA CYS A 88 14.36 -0.58 10.58
C CYS A 88 15.48 0.40 11.01
N GLN A 89 15.46 0.89 12.26
CA GLN A 89 16.44 1.86 12.75
C GLN A 89 17.81 1.18 12.93
N THR A 90 17.82 0.05 13.63
CA THR A 90 19.04 -0.75 13.85
C THR A 90 19.60 -1.28 12.53
N ALA A 91 18.75 -1.79 11.64
CA ALA A 91 19.18 -2.26 10.31
C ALA A 91 19.85 -1.14 9.50
N THR A 92 19.31 0.08 9.55
CA THR A 92 19.89 1.23 8.85
C THR A 92 21.26 1.62 9.43
N GLN A 93 21.42 1.60 10.75
CA GLN A 93 22.70 1.89 11.40
C GLN A 93 23.76 0.83 11.05
N LEU A 94 23.39 -0.45 11.09
CA LEU A 94 24.26 -1.55 10.71
C LEU A 94 24.70 -1.46 9.24
N LEU A 95 23.77 -1.20 8.32
CA LEU A 95 24.10 -1.08 6.90
C LEU A 95 24.99 0.14 6.61
N LYS A 96 24.78 1.27 7.31
CA LYS A 96 25.68 2.43 7.23
C LYS A 96 27.10 2.08 7.70
N LEU A 97 27.23 1.30 8.77
CA LEU A 97 28.54 0.83 9.23
C LEU A 97 29.17 -0.12 8.21
N ALA A 98 28.44 -1.13 7.75
CA ALA A 98 28.92 -2.09 6.77
C ALA A 98 29.38 -1.42 5.46
N HIS A 99 28.69 -0.35 5.03
CA HIS A 99 29.08 0.40 3.84
C HIS A 99 30.43 1.13 4.01
N LYS A 100 30.79 1.58 5.21
CA LYS A 100 32.10 2.20 5.47
C LYS A 100 33.26 1.22 5.32
N TYR A 101 33.00 -0.05 5.62
CA TYR A 101 33.99 -1.13 5.58
C TYR A 101 33.66 -2.15 4.49
N ARG A 102 33.05 -1.70 3.40
CA ARG A 102 32.76 -2.57 2.25
C ARG A 102 34.10 -2.97 1.61
N PRO A 103 34.30 -4.26 1.25
CA PRO A 103 35.48 -4.66 0.52
C PRO A 103 35.54 -3.95 -0.83
N GLU A 104 36.77 -3.73 -1.30
CA GLU A 104 37.04 -3.15 -2.61
C GLU A 104 36.39 -3.99 -3.72
N THR A 105 35.97 -3.30 -4.76
CA THR A 105 35.52 -3.96 -5.98
C THR A 105 36.71 -4.52 -6.75
N THR A 106 36.46 -5.50 -7.62
CA THR A 106 37.51 -6.15 -8.43
C THR A 106 38.27 -5.15 -9.29
N GLU A 107 37.63 -4.06 -9.73
CA GLU A 107 38.25 -2.99 -10.51
C GLU A 107 39.17 -2.12 -9.64
N GLU A 108 38.72 -1.71 -8.45
CA GLU A 108 39.51 -0.89 -7.51
C GLU A 108 40.76 -1.64 -7.02
N ALA A 109 40.61 -2.93 -6.69
CA ALA A 109 41.73 -3.78 -6.32
C ALA A 109 42.74 -3.96 -7.48
N ALA A 110 42.25 -4.10 -8.71
CA ALA A 110 43.10 -4.17 -9.90
C ALA A 110 43.82 -2.85 -10.20
N LEU A 111 43.21 -1.70 -9.88
CA LEU A 111 43.85 -0.40 -10.03
C LEU A 111 44.91 -0.17 -8.96
N LEU A 112 44.63 -0.51 -7.70
CA LEU A 112 45.59 -0.38 -6.58
C LEU A 112 46.85 -1.22 -6.83
N THR A 113 46.67 -2.49 -7.21
CA THR A 113 47.81 -3.38 -7.55
C THR A 113 48.61 -2.91 -8.78
N ARG A 114 47.99 -2.18 -9.71
CA ARG A 114 48.69 -1.56 -10.86
C ARG A 114 49.44 -0.28 -10.50
N VAL A 115 48.98 0.44 -9.48
CA VAL A 115 49.64 1.66 -8.96
C VAL A 115 50.84 1.31 -8.09
N GLU A 116 50.84 0.14 -7.45
CA GLU A 116 51.91 -0.33 -6.56
C GLU A 116 53.15 -0.92 -7.27
N ASN A 117 53.08 -1.18 -8.59
CA ASN A 117 54.20 -1.70 -9.40
C ASN A 117 54.75 -0.63 -10.35
#